data_AF-A0A5M9MI58-F1
#
_entry.id   AF-A0A5M9MI58-F1
#
_cell.length_a   1.000
_cell.length_b   1.000
_cell.length_c   1.000
_cell.angle_alpha   90.00
_cell.angle_beta   90.00
_cell.angle_gamma   90.00
#
_symmetry.space_group_name_H-M   'P 1'
#
loop_
_entity.id
_entity.type
_entity.pdbx_description
1 polymer ?
#
loop_
_entity_poly.entity_id
_entity_poly.type
_entity_poly.pdbx_seq_one_letter_code
_entity_poly.pdbx_strand_id
1 'polypeptide(L)'
;MPYIKPELATASSSEKPPSNAFEQLVQDLSEALGPSSGLDSDDVDPLNIQLLMECYTSNPEEWQQFALGDPSRRYTRNLIDEGNGKSNLLILVWSPGKGSVIHDHANSHCVMKILKGSLQETLYAWPDKNKINQGEPSPPQIKRVTTYDENQVTYMSDKLGLHKVSNPDPDNFAVSLHRMYPVFL
;
A
#
# COMPACT_ATOMS: atom_id res chain seq x y z
N MET A 1 -30.48 -42.59 -16.68
CA MET A 1 -29.75 -41.75 -15.71
C MET A 1 -29.94 -40.30 -16.14
N PRO A 2 -30.68 -39.47 -15.39
CA PRO A 2 -30.84 -38.06 -15.73
C PRO A 2 -29.63 -37.26 -15.22
N TYR A 3 -29.11 -36.40 -16.09
CA TYR A 3 -28.06 -35.44 -15.79
C TYR A 3 -28.60 -34.33 -14.87
N ILE A 4 -28.01 -34.18 -13.69
CA ILE A 4 -28.23 -33.04 -12.79
C ILE A 4 -27.40 -31.87 -13.33
N LYS A 5 -28.06 -30.75 -13.67
CA LYS A 5 -27.37 -29.48 -13.96
C LYS A 5 -26.89 -28.88 -12.63
N PRO A 6 -25.67 -28.34 -12.54
CA PRO A 6 -25.28 -27.57 -11.36
C PRO A 6 -26.01 -26.22 -11.40
N GLU A 7 -26.79 -25.96 -10.34
CA GLU A 7 -27.30 -24.62 -10.04
C GLU A 7 -26.10 -23.67 -9.87
N LEU A 8 -26.12 -22.58 -10.62
CA LEU A 8 -25.27 -21.42 -10.35
C LEU A 8 -25.72 -20.86 -8.99
N ALA A 9 -25.03 -21.25 -7.92
CA ALA A 9 -25.13 -20.54 -6.66
C ALA A 9 -24.55 -19.14 -6.89
N THR A 10 -25.42 -18.16 -7.12
CA THR A 10 -25.05 -16.75 -6.96
C THR A 10 -24.69 -16.56 -5.49
N ALA A 11 -23.39 -16.57 -5.19
CA ALA A 11 -22.86 -16.09 -3.93
C ALA A 11 -23.17 -14.59 -3.85
N SER A 12 -24.34 -14.27 -3.29
CA SER A 12 -24.59 -12.96 -2.73
C SER A 12 -23.63 -12.83 -1.55
N SER A 13 -22.54 -12.08 -1.73
CA SER A 13 -21.75 -11.60 -0.60
C SER A 13 -22.68 -10.71 0.21
N SER A 14 -23.06 -11.19 1.40
CA SER A 14 -23.75 -10.36 2.38
C SER A 14 -22.73 -9.38 2.95
N GLU A 15 -22.45 -8.30 2.23
CA GLU A 15 -21.62 -7.22 2.77
C GLU A 15 -22.39 -6.56 3.91
N LYS A 16 -21.87 -6.75 5.12
CA LYS A 16 -22.37 -6.02 6.29
C LYS A 16 -22.06 -4.54 6.07
N PRO A 17 -22.98 -3.63 6.42
CA PRO A 17 -22.68 -2.21 6.35
C PRO A 17 -21.47 -1.88 7.24
N PRO A 18 -20.62 -0.93 6.83
CA PRO A 18 -19.44 -0.54 7.59
C PRO A 18 -19.87 0.00 8.94
N SER A 19 -19.21 -0.47 9.99
CA SER A 19 -19.52 -0.13 11.38
C SER A 19 -18.74 1.09 11.90
N ASN A 20 -17.68 1.49 11.19
CA ASN A 20 -16.82 2.62 11.53
C ASN A 20 -16.20 3.26 10.27
N ALA A 21 -15.46 4.37 10.42
CA ALA A 21 -14.93 5.13 9.30
C ALA A 21 -13.81 4.39 8.54
N PHE A 22 -13.02 3.57 9.22
CA PHE A 22 -12.00 2.74 8.57
C PHE A 22 -12.63 1.66 7.69
N GLU A 23 -13.67 0.97 8.16
CA GLU A 23 -14.40 -0.01 7.36
C GLU A 23 -15.06 0.64 6.13
N GLN A 24 -15.60 1.85 6.28
CA GLN A 24 -16.10 2.64 5.14
C GLN A 24 -14.97 2.94 4.14
N LEU A 25 -13.80 3.37 4.61
CA LEU A 25 -12.64 3.59 3.74
C LEU A 25 -12.24 2.31 2.98
N VAL A 26 -12.21 1.14 3.66
CA VAL A 26 -11.88 -0.14 3.02
C VAL A 26 -12.87 -0.45 1.90
N GLN A 27 -14.16 -0.26 2.16
CA GLN A 27 -15.22 -0.44 1.16
C GLN A 27 -15.05 0.53 -0.02
N ASP A 28 -14.90 1.83 0.25
CA ASP A 28 -14.74 2.88 -0.78
C ASP A 28 -13.52 2.63 -1.66
N LEU A 29 -12.40 2.20 -1.06
CA LEU A 29 -11.19 1.84 -1.80
C LEU A 29 -11.41 0.65 -2.73
N SER A 30 -12.23 -0.32 -2.33
CA SER A 30 -12.54 -1.51 -3.14
C SER A 30 -13.56 -1.22 -4.22
N GLU A 31 -14.55 -0.38 -3.95
CA GLU A 31 -15.46 0.14 -4.97
C GLU A 31 -14.71 0.99 -6.02
N ALA A 32 -13.74 1.80 -5.61
CA ALA A 32 -12.90 2.60 -6.51
C ALA A 32 -12.05 1.74 -7.47
N LEU A 33 -11.84 0.45 -7.17
CA LEU A 33 -11.18 -0.50 -8.07
C LEU A 33 -12.15 -1.25 -9.00
N GLY A 34 -13.45 -1.08 -8.85
CA GLY A 34 -14.47 -1.65 -9.74
C GLY A 34 -14.63 -3.19 -9.70
N PRO A 35 -15.65 -3.71 -10.42
CA PRO A 35 -16.28 -5.01 -10.12
C PRO A 35 -15.59 -6.29 -10.60
N SER A 36 -14.56 -6.30 -11.45
CA SER A 36 -13.63 -7.46 -11.63
C SER A 36 -12.71 -7.41 -12.87
N SER A 37 -11.56 -8.07 -12.71
CA SER A 37 -10.73 -8.79 -13.71
C SER A 37 -10.09 -8.06 -14.89
N GLY A 38 -10.40 -6.78 -15.13
CA GLY A 38 -9.94 -6.05 -16.32
C GLY A 38 -8.82 -5.06 -16.08
N LEU A 39 -8.84 -4.33 -14.96
CA LEU A 39 -8.02 -3.12 -14.84
C LEU A 39 -6.53 -3.46 -14.97
N ASP A 40 -5.94 -2.96 -16.04
CA ASP A 40 -4.55 -2.56 -16.02
C ASP A 40 -4.46 -1.31 -15.13
N SER A 41 -3.25 -0.87 -14.83
CA SER A 41 -3.03 0.33 -14.02
C SER A 41 -3.75 1.59 -14.53
N ASP A 42 -4.18 1.60 -15.80
CA ASP A 42 -4.55 2.83 -16.51
C ASP A 42 -6.01 3.23 -16.25
N ASP A 43 -6.85 2.30 -15.78
CA ASP A 43 -8.26 2.57 -15.47
C ASP A 43 -8.50 3.11 -14.05
N VAL A 44 -7.50 3.04 -13.15
CA VAL A 44 -7.63 3.52 -11.76
C VAL A 44 -6.87 4.84 -11.60
N ASP A 45 -7.59 5.93 -11.36
CA ASP A 45 -6.97 7.22 -11.06
C ASP A 45 -6.29 7.19 -9.67
N PRO A 46 -4.95 7.28 -9.59
CA PRO A 46 -4.26 7.31 -8.30
C PRO A 46 -4.62 8.53 -7.44
N LEU A 47 -5.14 9.60 -8.04
CA LEU A 47 -5.63 10.76 -7.30
C LEU A 47 -6.89 10.41 -6.51
N ASN A 48 -7.81 9.63 -7.08
CA ASN A 48 -9.02 9.21 -6.37
C ASN A 48 -8.69 8.37 -5.13
N ILE A 49 -7.75 7.42 -5.26
CA ILE A 49 -7.29 6.60 -4.14
C ILE A 49 -6.60 7.46 -3.07
N GLN A 50 -5.77 8.42 -3.47
CA GLN A 50 -5.17 9.39 -2.55
C GLN A 50 -6.24 10.18 -1.80
N LEU A 51 -7.23 10.74 -2.49
CA LEU A 51 -8.30 11.53 -1.89
C LEU A 51 -9.12 10.73 -0.87
N LEU A 52 -9.47 9.47 -1.20
CA LEU A 52 -10.17 8.59 -0.25
C LEU A 52 -9.34 8.38 1.03
N MET A 53 -8.05 8.08 0.89
CA MET A 53 -7.16 7.92 2.04
C MET A 53 -6.94 9.23 2.80
N GLU A 54 -6.89 10.39 2.12
CA GLU A 54 -6.75 11.71 2.75
C GLU A 54 -7.98 12.09 3.58
N CYS A 55 -9.18 11.81 3.07
CA CYS A 55 -10.45 12.09 3.75
C CYS A 55 -10.62 11.30 5.05
N TYR A 56 -10.03 10.11 5.15
CA TYR A 56 -10.04 9.34 6.38
C TYR A 56 -9.12 9.96 7.44
N THR A 57 -9.67 10.26 8.62
CA THR A 57 -8.88 10.65 9.80
C THR A 57 -8.58 9.41 10.62
N SER A 58 -7.30 9.12 10.83
CA SER A 58 -6.83 7.93 11.54
C SER A 58 -7.39 7.85 12.96
N ASN A 59 -8.00 6.70 13.28
CA ASN A 59 -8.42 6.36 14.62
C ASN A 59 -7.92 4.95 15.00
N PRO A 60 -6.98 4.83 15.96
CA PRO A 60 -6.43 3.54 16.37
C PRO A 60 -7.47 2.49 16.75
N GLU A 61 -8.60 2.88 17.34
CA GLU A 61 -9.65 1.93 17.74
C GLU A 61 -10.23 1.16 16.54
N GLU A 62 -10.19 1.74 15.34
CA GLU A 62 -10.79 1.16 14.13
C GLU A 62 -9.83 0.21 13.38
N TRP A 63 -8.52 0.48 13.41
CA TRP A 63 -7.54 -0.26 12.62
C TRP A 63 -6.54 -1.10 13.43
N GLN A 64 -6.43 -0.92 14.75
CA GLN A 64 -5.40 -1.58 15.57
C GLN A 64 -5.42 -3.11 15.50
N GLN A 65 -6.59 -3.71 15.25
CA GLN A 65 -6.74 -5.16 15.11
C GLN A 65 -5.90 -5.74 13.96
N PHE A 66 -5.60 -4.93 12.94
CA PHE A 66 -4.76 -5.31 11.80
C PHE A 66 -3.27 -4.96 12.01
N ALA A 67 -2.94 -4.14 13.02
CA ALA A 67 -1.59 -3.63 13.26
C ALA A 67 -0.74 -4.60 14.10
N LEU A 68 -0.48 -5.78 13.56
CA LEU A 68 0.31 -6.82 14.24
C LEU A 68 1.81 -6.53 14.09
N GLY A 69 2.41 -5.88 15.10
CA GLY A 69 3.83 -5.55 15.14
C GLY A 69 4.73 -6.68 15.67
N ASP A 70 5.99 -6.70 15.22
CA ASP A 70 7.04 -7.61 15.71
C ASP A 70 8.36 -6.81 15.88
N PRO A 71 8.79 -6.49 17.11
CA PRO A 71 10.00 -5.70 17.37
C PRO A 71 11.30 -6.35 16.85
N SER A 72 11.31 -7.66 16.62
CA SER A 72 12.48 -8.37 16.08
C SER A 72 12.67 -8.14 14.58
N ARG A 73 11.62 -7.66 13.89
CA ARG A 73 11.61 -7.37 12.45
C ARG A 73 11.81 -5.88 12.21
N ARG A 74 12.20 -5.54 10.97
CA ARG A 74 12.27 -4.12 10.54
C ARG A 74 10.87 -3.50 10.47
N TYR A 75 9.93 -4.27 9.94
CA TYR A 75 8.51 -3.97 9.89
C TYR A 75 7.73 -5.27 9.61
N THR A 76 6.43 -5.28 9.89
CA THR A 76 5.49 -6.34 9.48
C THR A 76 4.56 -5.82 8.39
N ARG A 77 3.96 -6.74 7.62
CA ARG A 77 2.97 -6.46 6.57
C ARG A 77 1.74 -7.30 6.86
N ASN A 78 0.62 -6.66 7.12
CA ASN A 78 -0.62 -7.32 7.54
C ASN A 78 -1.70 -7.05 6.51
N LEU A 79 -2.19 -8.10 5.86
CA LEU A 79 -3.23 -8.02 4.83
C LEU A 79 -4.58 -7.71 5.48
N ILE A 80 -5.28 -6.72 4.92
CA ILE A 80 -6.64 -6.34 5.33
C ILE A 80 -7.64 -6.83 4.28
N ASP A 81 -7.36 -6.53 3.01
CA ASP A 81 -8.28 -6.74 1.90
C ASP A 81 -7.52 -6.94 0.58
N GLU A 82 -7.97 -7.90 -0.24
CA GLU A 82 -7.42 -8.18 -1.58
C GLU A 82 -8.18 -7.41 -2.68
N GLY A 83 -9.24 -6.70 -2.31
CA GLY A 83 -10.13 -5.96 -3.20
C GLY A 83 -10.72 -6.89 -4.26
N ASN A 84 -10.50 -6.55 -5.54
CA ASN A 84 -10.98 -7.33 -6.69
C ASN A 84 -10.04 -8.48 -7.11
N GLY A 85 -9.08 -8.88 -6.26
CA GLY A 85 -8.08 -9.91 -6.54
C GLY A 85 -6.86 -9.42 -7.33
N LYS A 86 -6.79 -8.13 -7.67
CA LYS A 86 -5.64 -7.48 -8.32
C LYS A 86 -5.04 -6.37 -7.45
N SER A 87 -5.40 -6.28 -6.19
CA SER A 87 -4.89 -5.25 -5.29
C SER A 87 -4.56 -5.83 -3.93
N ASN A 88 -3.77 -5.11 -3.15
CA ASN A 88 -3.60 -5.41 -1.74
C ASN A 88 -3.78 -4.12 -0.94
N LEU A 89 -4.64 -4.18 0.08
CA LEU A 89 -4.64 -3.22 1.17
C LEU A 89 -3.92 -3.82 2.38
N LEU A 90 -2.83 -3.20 2.77
CA LEU A 90 -1.98 -3.67 3.87
C LEU A 90 -1.85 -2.60 4.95
N ILE A 91 -1.80 -3.02 6.22
CA ILE A 91 -1.21 -2.22 7.30
C ILE A 91 0.21 -2.71 7.56
N LEU A 92 1.15 -1.77 7.51
CA LEU A 92 2.54 -1.99 7.89
C LEU A 92 2.81 -1.37 9.26
N VAL A 93 3.49 -2.13 10.12
CA VAL A 93 3.93 -1.68 11.44
C VAL A 93 5.46 -1.59 11.44
N TRP A 94 6.00 -0.40 11.63
CA TRP A 94 7.41 -0.07 11.50
C TRP A 94 8.09 -0.01 12.85
N SER A 95 9.07 -0.87 13.06
CA SER A 95 9.84 -0.90 14.31
C SER A 95 10.66 0.38 14.50
N PRO A 96 10.88 0.80 15.75
CA PRO A 96 11.65 2.02 16.05
C PRO A 96 13.04 2.01 15.39
N GLY A 97 13.38 3.11 14.71
CA GLY A 97 14.66 3.32 14.04
C GLY A 97 14.93 2.37 12.86
N LYS A 98 13.93 1.63 12.37
CA LYS A 98 14.06 0.67 11.26
C LYS A 98 13.42 1.21 9.98
N GLY A 99 13.79 0.59 8.87
CA GLY A 99 13.22 0.91 7.56
C GLY A 99 13.41 -0.20 6.56
N SER A 100 12.81 -0.02 5.39
CA SER A 100 12.94 -0.91 4.25
C SER A 100 14.36 -0.88 3.69
N VAL A 101 14.62 -1.80 2.77
CA VAL A 101 15.68 -1.61 1.77
C VAL A 101 15.20 -0.62 0.69
N ILE A 102 16.12 -0.17 -0.18
CA ILE A 102 15.73 0.53 -1.40
C ILE A 102 15.00 -0.48 -2.30
N HIS A 103 13.82 -0.13 -2.79
CA HIS A 103 13.00 -1.01 -3.64
C HIS A 103 12.16 -0.22 -4.64
N ASP A 104 11.69 -0.95 -5.65
CA ASP A 104 10.68 -0.54 -6.63
C ASP A 104 9.30 -1.10 -6.24
N HIS A 105 8.31 -0.93 -7.11
CA HIS A 105 6.94 -1.42 -6.94
C HIS A 105 6.53 -2.42 -8.03
N ALA A 106 7.46 -3.00 -8.78
CA ALA A 106 7.19 -4.00 -9.82
C ALA A 106 6.10 -3.57 -10.82
N ASN A 107 6.17 -2.31 -11.26
CA ASN A 107 5.22 -1.66 -12.15
C ASN A 107 3.79 -1.49 -11.58
N SER A 108 3.65 -1.53 -10.25
CA SER A 108 2.42 -1.20 -9.52
C SER A 108 2.39 0.27 -9.06
N HIS A 109 1.19 0.76 -8.79
CA HIS A 109 0.91 1.97 -8.05
C HIS A 109 0.86 1.66 -6.56
N CYS A 110 1.34 2.59 -5.73
CA CYS A 110 1.25 2.50 -4.28
C CYS A 110 0.83 3.84 -3.71
N VAL A 111 -0.26 3.84 -2.94
CA VAL A 111 -0.65 4.98 -2.10
C VAL A 111 -0.40 4.59 -0.65
N MET A 112 0.37 5.41 0.06
CA MET A 112 0.74 5.22 1.46
C MET A 112 0.16 6.33 2.32
N LYS A 113 -0.61 5.98 3.35
CA LYS A 113 -1.08 6.90 4.39
C LYS A 113 -0.41 6.59 5.73
N ILE A 114 0.00 7.61 6.47
CA ILE A 114 0.48 7.45 7.84
C ILE A 114 -0.73 7.39 8.79
N LEU A 115 -0.85 6.29 9.53
CA LEU A 115 -1.91 6.08 10.52
C LEU A 115 -1.47 6.43 11.94
N LYS A 116 -0.17 6.31 12.25
CA LYS A 116 0.40 6.64 13.55
C LYS A 116 1.88 6.98 13.40
N GLY A 117 2.33 8.01 14.13
CA GLY A 117 3.73 8.44 14.16
C GLY A 117 4.12 9.16 12.87
N SER A 118 5.38 9.01 12.45
CA SER A 118 5.88 9.57 11.20
C SER A 118 6.80 8.59 10.47
N LEU A 119 6.88 8.72 9.14
CA LEU A 119 7.79 7.95 8.29
C LEU A 119 8.56 8.89 7.37
N GLN A 120 9.85 8.62 7.21
CA GLN A 120 10.68 9.29 6.23
C GLN A 120 10.77 8.46 4.95
N GLU A 121 10.38 9.06 3.82
CA GLU A 121 10.63 8.55 2.49
C GLU A 121 11.91 9.19 1.92
N THR A 122 12.83 8.36 1.44
CA THR A 122 13.94 8.79 0.57
C THR A 122 13.68 8.27 -0.84
N LEU A 123 13.46 9.17 -1.78
CA LEU A 123 13.29 8.88 -3.21
C LEU A 123 14.66 8.90 -3.89
N TYR A 124 14.93 7.88 -4.69
CA TYR A 124 16.14 7.72 -5.48
C TYR A 124 15.83 7.70 -6.98
N ALA A 125 16.77 8.18 -7.78
CA ALA A 125 16.77 7.97 -9.23
C ALA A 125 17.10 6.50 -9.54
N TRP A 126 16.56 6.01 -10.66
CA TRP A 126 16.99 4.73 -11.23
C TRP A 126 18.47 4.79 -11.61
N PRO A 127 19.22 3.69 -11.40
CA PRO A 127 20.57 3.55 -11.93
C PRO A 127 20.64 3.81 -13.45
N ASP A 128 21.70 4.47 -13.89
CA ASP A 128 21.99 4.65 -15.32
C ASP A 128 22.28 3.30 -15.98
N LYS A 129 21.38 2.88 -16.88
CA LYS A 129 21.48 1.62 -17.62
C LYS A 129 22.70 1.55 -18.54
N ASN A 130 23.12 2.69 -19.12
CA ASN A 130 24.28 2.71 -20.02
C ASN A 130 25.56 2.42 -19.23
N LYS A 131 25.72 3.02 -18.06
CA LYS A 131 26.85 2.74 -17.16
C LYS A 131 26.87 1.29 -16.71
N ILE A 132 25.72 0.74 -16.31
CA ILE A 132 25.61 -0.67 -15.92
C ILE A 132 26.01 -1.60 -17.08
N ASN A 133 25.51 -1.33 -18.29
CA ASN A 133 25.83 -2.12 -19.49
C ASN A 133 27.31 -2.06 -19.86
N GLN A 134 28.03 -1.01 -19.44
CA GLN A 134 29.47 -0.85 -19.62
C GLN A 134 30.30 -1.42 -18.45
N GLY A 135 29.64 -2.03 -17.44
CA GLY A 135 30.31 -2.56 -16.24
C GLY A 135 30.72 -1.48 -15.24
N GLU A 136 30.22 -0.25 -15.40
CA GLU A 136 30.54 0.86 -14.50
C GLU A 136 29.59 0.91 -13.29
N PRO A 137 30.08 1.37 -12.11
CA PRO A 137 29.23 1.60 -10.96
C PRO A 137 28.19 2.69 -11.23
N SER A 138 26.94 2.43 -10.88
CA SER A 138 25.83 3.38 -11.01
C SER A 138 24.93 3.32 -9.77
N PRO A 139 25.40 3.81 -8.61
CA PRO A 139 24.61 3.76 -7.38
C PRO A 139 23.38 4.69 -7.49
N PRO A 140 22.20 4.28 -6.97
CA PRO A 140 21.01 5.13 -6.94
C PRO A 140 21.30 6.47 -6.25
N GLN A 141 20.91 7.57 -6.90
CA GLN A 141 21.13 8.93 -6.38
C GLN A 141 19.89 9.44 -5.67
N ILE A 142 20.04 10.07 -4.50
CA ILE A 142 18.92 10.67 -3.77
C ILE A 142 18.36 11.84 -4.59
N LYS A 143 17.06 11.79 -4.89
CA LYS A 143 16.29 12.88 -5.50
C LYS A 143 15.63 13.75 -4.46
N ARG A 144 15.06 13.14 -3.41
CA ARG A 144 14.26 13.82 -2.40
C ARG A 144 14.25 13.02 -1.10
N VAL A 145 14.22 13.72 0.03
CA VAL A 145 13.90 13.18 1.35
C VAL A 145 12.70 13.93 1.87
N THR A 146 11.67 13.23 2.34
CA THR A 146 10.44 13.83 2.86
C THR A 146 9.96 13.04 4.06
N THR A 147 9.63 13.72 5.15
CA THR A 147 8.96 13.11 6.31
C THR A 147 7.47 13.33 6.18
N TYR A 148 6.71 12.25 6.36
CA TYR A 148 5.26 12.25 6.39
C TYR A 148 4.80 11.96 7.81
N ASP A 149 3.97 12.85 8.36
CA ASP A 149 3.35 12.75 9.67
C ASP A 149 1.96 12.11 9.58
N GLU A 150 1.36 11.84 10.74
CA GLU A 150 0.03 11.24 10.85
C GLU A 150 -1.01 11.93 9.94
N ASN A 151 -1.85 11.10 9.33
CA ASN A 151 -2.86 11.44 8.33
C ASN A 151 -2.35 11.89 6.96
N GLN A 152 -1.06 12.21 6.80
CA GLN A 152 -0.52 12.54 5.48
C GLN A 152 -0.48 11.32 4.56
N VAL A 153 -0.66 11.60 3.27
CA VAL A 153 -0.71 10.60 2.20
C VAL A 153 0.39 10.92 1.18
N THR A 154 0.97 9.88 0.60
CA THR A 154 1.89 9.99 -0.52
C THR A 154 1.62 8.90 -1.55
N TYR A 155 2.16 9.10 -2.74
CA TYR A 155 2.02 8.19 -3.86
C TYR A 155 3.39 7.86 -4.45
N MET A 156 3.55 6.59 -4.81
CA MET A 156 4.75 6.07 -5.44
C MET A 156 4.41 5.12 -6.60
N SER A 157 5.24 5.19 -7.64
CA SER A 157 5.31 4.21 -8.73
C SER A 157 6.71 4.23 -9.34
N ASP A 158 7.04 3.21 -10.13
CA ASP A 158 8.36 3.09 -10.77
C ASP A 158 8.67 4.23 -11.75
N LYS A 159 7.65 4.95 -12.23
CA LYS A 159 7.80 6.17 -13.04
C LYS A 159 8.49 7.30 -12.28
N LEU A 160 8.41 7.31 -10.94
CA LEU A 160 9.00 8.36 -10.09
C LEU A 160 10.44 8.04 -9.68
N GLY A 161 10.77 6.76 -9.53
CA GLY A 161 12.09 6.27 -9.11
C GLY A 161 12.02 5.01 -8.25
N LEU A 162 13.02 4.85 -7.40
CA LEU A 162 13.07 3.88 -6.31
C LEU A 162 12.86 4.60 -4.99
N HIS A 163 12.44 3.92 -3.93
CA HIS A 163 12.40 4.58 -2.62
C HIS A 163 12.83 3.68 -1.45
N LYS A 164 13.11 4.33 -0.32
CA LYS A 164 13.28 3.71 0.98
C LYS A 164 12.37 4.42 1.97
N VAL A 165 11.62 3.65 2.76
CA VAL A 165 10.78 4.17 3.83
C VAL A 165 11.36 3.74 5.18
N SER A 166 11.46 4.66 6.13
CA SER A 166 11.97 4.38 7.47
C SER A 166 11.19 5.10 8.54
N ASN A 167 11.04 4.46 9.70
CA ASN A 167 10.63 5.11 10.93
C ASN A 167 11.87 5.76 11.57
N PRO A 168 11.96 7.10 11.62
CA PRO A 168 13.09 7.80 12.21
C PRO A 168 13.04 7.82 13.75
N ASP A 169 11.89 7.53 14.36
CA ASP A 169 11.73 7.54 15.82
C ASP A 169 12.47 6.34 16.43
N PRO A 170 13.41 6.55 17.38
CA PRO A 170 14.21 5.47 17.96
C PRO A 170 13.45 4.65 19.01
N ASP A 171 12.32 5.15 19.51
CA ASP A 171 11.63 4.59 20.68
C ASP A 171 10.20 4.11 20.35
N ASN A 172 9.52 4.75 19.40
CA ASN A 172 8.12 4.50 19.10
C ASN A 172 7.90 3.80 17.75
N PHE A 173 6.89 2.93 17.71
CA PHE A 173 6.41 2.33 16.47
C PHE A 173 5.61 3.34 15.64
N ALA A 174 5.76 3.26 14.32
CA ALA A 174 4.92 3.94 13.35
C ALA A 174 4.03 2.94 12.59
N VAL A 175 2.88 3.40 12.11
CA VAL A 175 1.91 2.56 11.37
C VAL A 175 1.49 3.28 10.10
N SER A 176 1.40 2.53 8.99
CA SER A 176 0.97 3.08 7.70
C SER A 176 0.04 2.12 6.96
N LEU A 177 -0.94 2.66 6.26
CA LEU A 177 -1.83 1.96 5.34
C LEU A 177 -1.27 2.05 3.92
N HIS A 178 -1.26 0.93 3.19
CA HIS A 178 -0.72 0.83 1.83
C HIS A 178 -1.76 0.20 0.91
N ARG A 179 -2.16 0.91 -0.14
CA ARG A 179 -2.97 0.37 -1.24
C ARG A 179 -2.07 0.19 -2.45
N MET A 180 -1.82 -1.07 -2.84
CA MET A 180 -1.01 -1.43 -4.00
C MET A 180 -1.88 -2.06 -5.10
N TYR A 181 -1.71 -1.62 -6.34
CA TYR A 181 -2.46 -2.11 -7.50
C TYR A 181 -1.78 -1.72 -8.85
N PRO A 182 -1.92 -2.54 -9.91
CA PRO A 182 -2.28 -3.94 -9.85
C PRO A 182 -1.17 -4.74 -9.16
N VAL A 183 -1.52 -5.77 -8.39
CA VAL A 183 -0.56 -6.76 -7.87
C VAL A 183 -0.57 -7.95 -8.83
N PHE A 184 0.59 -8.27 -9.40
CA PHE A 184 0.76 -9.47 -10.21
C PHE A 184 1.19 -10.62 -9.29
N LEU A 185 0.32 -11.61 -9.13
CA LEU A 185 0.60 -12.88 -8.45
C LEU A 185 1.29 -13.86 -9.39
#